data_AF-A0A0D2I613-F1
#
_entry.id   AF-A0A0D2I613-F1
#
_cell.length_a   1.000
_cell.length_b   1.000
_cell.length_c   1.000
_cell.angle_alpha   90.00
_cell.angle_beta   90.00
_cell.angle_gamma   90.00
#
_symmetry.space_group_name_H-M   'P 1'
#
loop_
_entity.id
_entity.type
_entity.pdbx_description
1 polymer ?
#
loop_
_entity_poly.entity_id
_entity_poly.type
_entity_poly.pdbx_seq_one_letter_code
_entity_poly.pdbx_strand_id
1 'polypeptide(L)'
;MLNYDLTPARCVLPLYFNFLMIDHDIGQWNNLSRGSEALVQERGPIGFSSDFDRAMLESQRAFFMIQDLSAGRDCFLAEPQWRALFKAGKRSSDNSVPCISLRNQLCDFLVDLPGLTSNITAFVARVSAAPEQDYRAHALSLLSRVMSFKHDFELWYQVNIDVLHQSDSPFWSHPKPRDYPERIASGLTAHPHYQGVLSAVLYCISNSILIQLDKLIISVQQACKSGDGPYLFKVNKETYVQQQRRARRAFNFVKGRSNVASKPLAHGLRQFWSQDE
;
A
#
# COMPACT_ATOMS: atom_id res chain seq x y z
N MET A 1 10.07 -19.67 26.43
CA MET A 1 9.86 -20.26 25.09
C MET A 1 8.71 -19.53 24.43
N LEU A 2 9.02 -18.51 23.63
CA LEU A 2 8.05 -17.82 22.77
C LEU A 2 8.44 -18.18 21.34
N ASN A 3 7.56 -18.87 20.62
CA ASN A 3 7.71 -19.12 19.20
C ASN A 3 7.61 -17.78 18.47
N TYR A 4 8.72 -17.27 17.97
CA TYR A 4 8.76 -16.08 17.12
C TYR A 4 8.39 -16.50 15.70
N ASP A 5 7.12 -16.40 15.37
CA ASP A 5 6.65 -16.61 14.00
C ASP A 5 7.16 -15.44 13.14
N LEU A 6 8.12 -15.72 12.25
CA LEU A 6 8.78 -14.78 11.33
C LEU A 6 7.87 -14.29 10.18
N THR A 7 6.60 -14.03 10.48
CA THR A 7 5.52 -13.72 9.51
C THR A 7 5.30 -12.26 9.10
N PRO A 8 5.90 -11.20 9.69
CA PRO A 8 5.48 -9.82 9.36
C PRO A 8 5.79 -9.43 7.89
N ALA A 9 6.78 -10.08 7.28
CA ALA A 9 7.15 -9.94 5.87
C ALA A 9 6.07 -10.41 4.88
N ARG A 10 5.27 -11.42 5.25
CA ARG A 10 4.25 -12.02 4.39
C ARG A 10 2.91 -11.26 4.42
N CYS A 11 2.76 -10.28 5.32
CA CYS A 11 1.53 -9.52 5.49
C CYS A 11 1.39 -8.31 4.55
N VAL A 12 2.43 -7.98 3.77
CA VAL A 12 2.43 -6.78 2.90
C VAL A 12 1.74 -7.05 1.55
N LEU A 13 1.66 -8.32 1.16
CA LEU A 13 1.27 -8.80 -0.18
C LEU A 13 -0.11 -8.34 -0.72
N PRO A 14 -1.23 -8.23 0.01
CA PRO A 14 -2.54 -8.35 -0.67
C PRO A 14 -3.44 -7.11 -0.68
N LEU A 15 -2.95 -5.90 -0.32
CA LEU A 15 -3.81 -4.70 -0.27
C LEU A 15 -4.40 -4.26 -1.61
N TYR A 16 -3.75 -4.58 -2.73
CA TYR A 16 -4.25 -4.24 -4.07
C TYR A 16 -4.71 -5.49 -4.88
N PHE A 17 -4.37 -6.73 -4.46
CA PHE A 17 -4.36 -7.91 -5.34
C PHE A 17 -5.74 -8.31 -5.82
N ASN A 18 -6.76 -7.95 -5.06
CA ASN A 18 -8.03 -8.62 -5.22
C ASN A 18 -9.06 -7.84 -6.03
N PHE A 19 -8.74 -6.67 -6.60
CA PHE A 19 -9.74 -5.89 -7.37
C PHE A 19 -10.25 -6.68 -8.60
N LEU A 20 -9.58 -7.77 -9.00
CA LEU A 20 -10.00 -8.69 -10.05
C LEU A 20 -9.92 -10.19 -9.71
N MET A 21 -9.49 -10.58 -8.50
CA MET A 21 -9.18 -11.99 -8.18
C MET A 21 -10.24 -12.60 -7.25
N ILE A 22 -11.44 -12.78 -7.77
CA ILE A 22 -12.51 -13.59 -7.16
C ILE A 22 -12.62 -14.88 -7.96
N ASP A 23 -11.60 -15.74 -7.94
CA ASP A 23 -11.82 -17.14 -8.34
C ASP A 23 -10.79 -18.12 -7.76
N HIS A 24 -11.17 -19.39 -7.68
CA HIS A 24 -10.38 -20.50 -7.13
C HIS A 24 -9.13 -20.86 -7.98
N ASP A 25 -8.96 -20.26 -9.16
CA ASP A 25 -7.84 -20.46 -10.10
C ASP A 25 -6.63 -19.55 -9.84
N ILE A 26 -6.22 -19.43 -8.57
CA ILE A 26 -5.11 -18.57 -8.12
C ILE A 26 -3.79 -18.87 -8.85
N GLY A 27 -3.58 -20.11 -9.29
CA GLY A 27 -2.39 -20.52 -10.03
C GLY A 27 -2.34 -20.03 -11.48
N GLN A 28 -3.48 -20.00 -12.18
CA GLN A 28 -3.51 -19.67 -13.61
C GLN A 28 -3.33 -18.18 -13.86
N TRP A 29 -4.00 -17.34 -13.07
CA TRP A 29 -3.91 -15.88 -13.17
C TRP A 29 -2.56 -15.31 -12.74
N ASN A 30 -1.93 -15.89 -11.72
CA ASN A 30 -0.56 -15.50 -11.35
C ASN A 30 0.43 -15.80 -12.49
N ASN A 31 0.27 -16.93 -13.19
CA ASN A 31 1.11 -17.25 -14.34
C ASN A 31 0.85 -16.30 -15.52
N LEU A 32 -0.41 -15.93 -15.77
CA LEU A 32 -0.76 -14.94 -16.79
C LEU A 32 -0.19 -13.55 -16.47
N SER A 33 -0.32 -13.11 -15.21
CA SER A 33 0.24 -11.84 -14.73
C SER A 33 1.77 -11.82 -14.82
N ARG A 34 2.43 -12.94 -14.53
CA ARG A 34 3.88 -13.10 -14.73
C ARG A 34 4.26 -13.03 -16.21
N GLY A 35 3.46 -13.65 -17.07
CA GLY A 35 3.64 -13.57 -18.52
C GLY A 35 3.50 -12.15 -19.04
N SER A 36 2.49 -11.40 -18.60
CA SER A 36 2.30 -10.01 -19.00
C SER A 36 3.42 -9.11 -18.48
N GLU A 37 3.87 -9.31 -17.24
CA GLU A 37 5.02 -8.60 -16.67
C GLU A 37 6.28 -8.81 -17.50
N ALA A 38 6.59 -10.06 -17.88
CA ALA A 38 7.74 -10.38 -18.72
C ALA A 38 7.65 -9.70 -20.10
N LEU A 39 6.48 -9.74 -20.74
CA LEU A 39 6.27 -9.07 -22.03
C LEU A 39 6.43 -7.55 -21.93
N VAL A 40 5.97 -6.94 -20.84
CA VAL A 40 6.16 -5.51 -20.58
C VAL A 40 7.64 -5.18 -20.41
N GLN A 41 8.38 -5.97 -19.62
CA GLN A 41 9.82 -5.80 -19.42
C GLN A 41 10.61 -5.94 -20.72
N GLU A 42 10.34 -6.99 -21.52
CA GLU A 42 10.99 -7.23 -22.81
C GLU A 42 10.70 -6.12 -23.83
N ARG A 43 9.49 -5.56 -23.83
CA ARG A 43 9.13 -4.40 -24.66
C ARG A 43 9.91 -3.14 -24.26
N GLY A 44 10.30 -3.05 -22.99
CA GLY A 44 11.07 -1.94 -22.43
C GLY A 44 10.30 -0.62 -22.38
N PRO A 45 10.83 0.39 -21.65
CA PRO A 45 10.15 1.69 -21.48
C PRO A 45 9.89 2.43 -22.82
N ILE A 46 10.77 2.24 -23.81
CA ILE A 46 10.67 2.89 -25.13
C ILE A 46 9.40 2.46 -25.87
N GLY A 47 8.94 1.22 -25.66
CA GLY A 47 7.72 0.71 -26.27
C GLY A 47 6.41 1.27 -25.69
N PHE A 48 6.49 2.15 -24.68
CA PHE A 48 5.35 2.81 -24.04
C PHE A 48 5.37 4.33 -24.32
N SER A 49 5.60 4.70 -25.58
CA SER A 49 5.67 6.10 -26.00
C SER A 49 4.29 6.73 -26.25
N SER A 50 3.28 5.95 -26.64
CA SER A 50 1.93 6.44 -26.91
C SER A 50 1.10 6.61 -25.62
N ASP A 51 0.10 7.50 -25.65
CA ASP A 51 -0.82 7.71 -24.53
C ASP A 51 -1.60 6.43 -24.17
N PHE A 52 -1.99 5.64 -25.18
CA PHE A 52 -2.68 4.37 -24.98
C PHE A 52 -1.79 3.36 -24.25
N ASP A 53 -0.55 3.18 -24.71
CA ASP A 53 0.39 2.23 -24.10
C ASP A 53 0.67 2.64 -22.65
N ARG A 54 0.85 3.94 -22.39
CA ARG A 54 1.05 4.48 -21.05
C ARG A 54 -0.16 4.25 -20.15
N ALA A 55 -1.36 4.51 -20.63
CA ALA A 55 -2.58 4.25 -19.88
C ALA A 55 -2.77 2.75 -19.57
N MET A 56 -2.44 1.88 -20.54
CA MET A 56 -2.45 0.43 -20.35
C MET A 56 -1.47 0.02 -19.25
N LEU A 57 -0.22 0.50 -19.31
CA LEU A 57 0.78 0.24 -18.27
C LEU A 57 0.34 0.76 -16.90
N GLU A 58 -0.17 1.99 -16.83
CA GLU A 58 -0.65 2.64 -15.60
C GLU A 58 -1.79 1.86 -14.92
N SER A 59 -2.68 1.27 -15.73
CA SER A 59 -3.76 0.42 -15.24
C SER A 59 -3.25 -0.85 -14.56
N GLN A 60 -2.12 -1.38 -15.02
CA GLN A 60 -1.54 -2.65 -14.56
C GLN A 60 -0.52 -2.51 -13.43
N ARG A 61 0.03 -1.31 -13.18
CA ARG A 61 1.10 -1.06 -12.19
C ARG A 61 0.88 -1.75 -10.85
N ALA A 62 -0.32 -1.63 -10.31
CA ALA A 62 -0.68 -2.23 -9.04
C ALA A 62 -0.47 -3.75 -9.02
N PHE A 63 -0.82 -4.44 -10.11
CA PHE A 63 -0.70 -5.88 -10.22
C PHE A 63 0.77 -6.32 -10.17
N PHE A 64 1.64 -5.66 -10.93
CA PHE A 64 3.07 -5.96 -10.94
C PHE A 64 3.71 -5.76 -9.55
N MET A 65 3.46 -4.61 -8.91
CA MET A 65 4.00 -4.31 -7.59
C MET A 65 3.64 -5.39 -6.57
N ILE A 66 2.41 -5.86 -6.57
CA ILE A 66 1.97 -6.89 -5.64
C ILE A 66 2.56 -8.24 -5.96
N GLN A 67 2.61 -8.59 -7.24
CA GLN A 67 3.12 -9.88 -7.65
C GLN A 67 4.59 -10.00 -7.22
N ASP A 68 5.38 -8.93 -7.40
CA ASP A 68 6.77 -8.88 -6.95
C ASP A 68 6.89 -8.85 -5.44
N LEU A 69 6.03 -8.09 -4.75
CA LEU A 69 5.91 -8.14 -3.30
C LEU A 69 5.70 -9.60 -2.85
N SER A 70 4.79 -10.31 -3.50
CA SER A 70 4.38 -11.70 -3.17
C SER A 70 5.47 -12.72 -3.44
N ALA A 71 6.24 -12.48 -4.49
CA ALA A 71 7.42 -13.27 -4.80
C ALA A 71 8.65 -12.89 -3.95
N GLY A 72 8.57 -11.81 -3.16
CA GLY A 72 9.71 -11.28 -2.41
C GLY A 72 10.82 -10.74 -3.32
N ARG A 73 10.47 -10.20 -4.49
CA ARG A 73 11.41 -9.65 -5.47
C ARG A 73 11.26 -8.13 -5.55
N ASP A 74 12.29 -7.48 -6.09
CA ASP A 74 12.19 -6.08 -6.49
C ASP A 74 11.20 -5.93 -7.64
N CYS A 75 10.47 -4.81 -7.68
CA CYS A 75 9.59 -4.50 -8.79
C CYS A 75 10.36 -3.78 -9.90
N PHE A 76 10.30 -4.28 -11.14
CA PHE A 76 11.01 -3.68 -12.28
C PHE A 76 10.60 -2.21 -12.51
N LEU A 77 9.37 -1.84 -12.14
CA LEU A 77 8.87 -0.46 -12.22
C LEU A 77 9.64 0.51 -11.31
N ALA A 78 10.40 0.01 -10.33
CA ALA A 78 11.24 0.82 -9.46
C ALA A 78 12.51 1.32 -10.17
N GLU A 79 12.90 0.74 -11.31
CA GLU A 79 14.08 1.16 -12.04
C GLU A 79 13.92 2.59 -12.60
N PRO A 80 15.02 3.37 -12.68
CA PRO A 80 14.95 4.78 -13.09
C PRO A 80 14.29 5.01 -14.45
N GLN A 81 14.51 4.11 -15.40
CA GLN A 81 13.96 4.19 -16.76
C GLN A 81 12.43 4.06 -16.78
N TRP A 82 11.86 3.19 -15.95
CA TRP A 82 10.42 3.04 -15.80
C TRP A 82 9.81 4.20 -15.03
N ARG A 83 10.49 4.71 -13.99
CA ARG A 83 10.05 5.91 -13.27
C ARG A 83 10.02 7.16 -14.15
N ALA A 84 11.02 7.31 -15.03
CA ALA A 84 11.08 8.43 -15.96
C ALA A 84 9.85 8.47 -16.86
N LEU A 85 9.31 7.31 -17.26
CA LEU A 85 8.11 7.21 -18.07
C LEU A 85 6.88 7.84 -17.39
N PHE A 86 6.67 7.55 -16.11
CA PHE A 86 5.54 8.09 -15.33
C PHE A 86 5.72 9.57 -14.96
N LYS A 87 6.97 10.06 -14.89
CA LYS A 87 7.28 11.49 -14.66
C LYS A 87 7.20 12.33 -15.94
N ALA A 88 7.63 11.79 -17.07
CA ALA A 88 7.69 12.48 -18.36
C ALA A 88 6.34 12.57 -19.07
N GLY A 89 5.38 11.71 -18.70
CA GLY A 89 3.98 11.92 -19.04
C GLY A 89 3.47 13.17 -18.35
N LYS A 90 3.46 14.31 -19.05
CA LYS A 90 2.49 15.38 -18.77
C LYS A 90 1.16 14.65 -18.62
N ARG A 91 0.58 14.68 -17.42
CA ARG A 91 -0.74 14.09 -17.13
C ARG A 91 -1.68 14.61 -18.21
N SER A 92 -1.97 13.79 -19.21
CA SER A 92 -2.81 14.13 -20.36
C SER A 92 -4.26 14.14 -19.90
N SER A 93 -4.54 15.14 -19.06
CA SER A 93 -5.82 15.73 -18.69
C SER A 93 -5.64 16.44 -17.36
N ASP A 94 -5.65 17.77 -17.41
CA ASP A 94 -6.00 18.65 -16.27
C ASP A 94 -7.43 18.38 -15.73
N ASN A 95 -8.09 17.32 -16.24
CA ASN A 95 -9.43 16.83 -15.90
C ASN A 95 -9.41 15.44 -15.24
N SER A 96 -8.25 14.87 -14.87
CA SER A 96 -8.23 13.57 -14.19
C SER A 96 -8.93 13.70 -12.84
N VAL A 97 -9.96 12.89 -12.57
CA VAL A 97 -10.67 12.84 -11.28
C VAL A 97 -9.61 12.74 -10.17
N PRO A 98 -9.48 13.70 -9.24
CA PRO A 98 -8.29 13.72 -8.40
C PRO A 98 -8.05 12.49 -7.50
N CYS A 99 -9.02 11.58 -7.31
CA CYS A 99 -8.78 10.26 -6.73
C CYS A 99 -7.86 9.38 -7.61
N ILE A 100 -7.92 9.50 -8.93
CA ILE A 100 -7.04 8.79 -9.87
C ILE A 100 -5.61 9.36 -9.75
N SER A 101 -5.46 10.68 -9.65
CA SER A 101 -4.17 11.30 -9.39
C SER A 101 -3.55 10.81 -8.08
N LEU A 102 -4.36 10.72 -7.01
CA LEU A 102 -3.92 10.18 -5.71
C LEU A 102 -3.56 8.70 -5.78
N ARG A 103 -4.32 7.89 -6.54
CA ARG A 103 -3.98 6.49 -6.80
C ARG A 103 -2.60 6.37 -7.46
N ASN A 104 -2.32 7.20 -8.46
CA ASN A 104 -1.05 7.13 -9.19
C ASN A 104 0.12 7.56 -8.29
N GLN A 105 -0.05 8.61 -7.50
CA GLN A 105 0.93 9.01 -6.47
C GLN A 105 1.16 7.90 -5.44
N LEU A 106 0.09 7.24 -4.98
CA LEU A 106 0.21 6.07 -4.12
C LEU A 106 1.01 4.94 -4.78
N CYS A 107 0.80 4.69 -6.08
CA CYS A 107 1.57 3.70 -6.82
C CYS A 107 3.06 4.08 -6.95
N ASP A 108 3.38 5.38 -7.01
CA ASP A 108 4.77 5.85 -7.04
C ASP A 108 5.52 5.52 -5.73
N PHE A 109 4.84 5.51 -4.59
CA PHE A 109 5.39 5.02 -3.33
C PHE A 109 5.47 3.49 -3.29
N LEU A 110 4.38 2.81 -3.68
CA LEU A 110 4.25 1.37 -3.53
C LEU A 110 5.28 0.57 -4.33
N VAL A 111 5.87 1.16 -5.37
CA VAL A 111 6.83 0.48 -6.24
C VAL A 111 8.12 0.07 -5.52
N ASP A 112 8.51 0.79 -4.47
CA ASP A 112 9.69 0.48 -3.65
C ASP A 112 9.43 -0.53 -2.54
N LEU A 113 8.17 -0.73 -2.19
CA LEU A 113 7.77 -1.56 -1.07
C LEU A 113 8.21 -3.03 -1.22
N PRO A 114 8.11 -3.67 -2.41
CA PRO A 114 8.60 -5.03 -2.64
C PRO A 114 10.06 -5.23 -2.23
N GLY A 115 10.94 -4.36 -2.72
CA GLY A 115 12.35 -4.41 -2.42
C GLY A 115 12.65 -4.13 -0.95
N LEU A 116 11.95 -3.16 -0.34
CA LEU A 116 12.12 -2.86 1.06
C LEU A 116 11.72 -4.04 1.96
N THR A 117 10.56 -4.63 1.70
CA THR A 117 10.07 -5.80 2.43
C THR A 117 10.99 -7.00 2.25
N SER A 118 11.42 -7.30 1.02
CA SER A 118 12.32 -8.43 0.74
C SER A 118 13.65 -8.29 1.50
N ASN A 119 14.27 -7.11 1.45
CA ASN A 119 15.51 -6.84 2.16
C ASN A 119 15.38 -7.02 3.68
N ILE A 120 14.30 -6.50 4.28
CA ILE A 120 14.04 -6.67 5.72
C ILE A 120 13.78 -8.14 6.06
N THR A 121 13.03 -8.86 5.23
CA THR A 121 12.73 -10.28 5.44
C THR A 121 13.99 -11.13 5.43
N ALA A 122 14.82 -10.95 4.40
CA ALA A 122 16.09 -11.64 4.26
C ALA A 122 17.04 -11.31 5.41
N PHE A 123 17.04 -10.05 5.87
CA PHE A 123 17.79 -9.61 7.03
C PHE A 123 17.35 -10.35 8.29
N VAL A 124 16.06 -10.32 8.62
CA VAL A 124 15.54 -10.98 9.83
C VAL A 124 15.87 -12.48 9.80
N ALA A 125 15.67 -13.15 8.67
CA ALA A 125 16.00 -14.57 8.50
C ALA A 125 17.49 -14.84 8.73
N ARG A 126 18.37 -13.97 8.23
CA ARG A 126 19.83 -14.07 8.43
C ARG A 126 20.22 -13.92 9.89
N VAL A 127 19.65 -12.93 10.59
CA VAL A 127 19.90 -12.72 12.03
C VAL A 127 19.44 -13.93 12.85
N SER A 128 18.30 -14.53 12.51
CA SER A 128 17.82 -15.76 13.16
C SER A 128 18.73 -16.96 12.90
N ALA A 129 19.32 -17.07 11.71
CA ALA A 129 20.19 -18.19 11.34
C ALA A 129 21.59 -18.10 11.98
N ALA A 130 22.12 -16.90 12.21
CA ALA A 130 23.45 -16.69 12.76
C ALA A 130 23.46 -15.52 13.77
N PRO A 131 22.93 -15.72 15.00
CA PRO A 131 22.69 -14.64 15.97
C PRO A 131 23.96 -14.02 16.59
N GLU A 132 25.11 -14.70 16.49
CA GLU A 132 26.39 -14.25 17.08
C GLU A 132 27.12 -13.22 16.19
N GLN A 133 26.67 -13.00 14.95
CA GLN A 133 27.28 -12.05 14.04
C GLN A 133 26.84 -10.61 14.34
N ASP A 134 27.74 -9.63 14.15
CA ASP A 134 27.39 -8.21 14.24
C ASP A 134 26.62 -7.74 12.99
N TYR A 135 25.34 -7.42 13.18
CA TYR A 135 24.45 -6.89 12.16
C TYR A 135 24.15 -5.41 12.31
N ARG A 136 24.76 -4.71 13.28
CA ARG A 136 24.37 -3.36 13.68
C ARG A 136 24.35 -2.37 12.53
N ALA A 137 25.40 -2.34 11.72
CA ALA A 137 25.49 -1.41 10.58
C ALA A 137 24.38 -1.67 9.53
N HIS A 138 24.10 -2.94 9.24
CA HIS A 138 23.06 -3.34 8.30
C HIS A 138 21.67 -2.98 8.86
N ALA A 139 21.42 -3.27 10.14
CA ALA A 139 20.19 -2.93 10.83
C ALA A 139 19.91 -1.41 10.80
N LEU A 140 20.92 -0.59 11.10
CA LEU A 140 20.80 0.87 11.04
C LEU A 140 20.50 1.38 9.64
N SER A 141 21.14 0.79 8.61
CA SER A 141 20.85 1.13 7.22
C SER A 141 19.40 0.79 6.83
N LEU A 142 18.91 -0.39 7.20
CA LEU A 142 17.52 -0.80 6.93
C LEU A 142 16.51 0.06 7.69
N LEU A 143 16.76 0.33 8.98
CA LEU A 143 15.94 1.21 9.79
C LEU A 143 15.87 2.60 9.19
N SER A 144 17.02 3.20 8.83
CA SER A 144 17.04 4.51 8.17
C SER A 144 16.19 4.51 6.91
N ARG A 145 16.30 3.47 6.07
CA ARG A 145 15.56 3.38 4.81
C ARG A 145 14.05 3.26 5.01
N VAL A 146 13.58 2.39 5.92
CA VAL A 146 12.14 2.26 6.19
C VAL A 146 11.56 3.47 6.91
N MET A 147 12.32 4.11 7.80
CA MET A 147 11.89 5.33 8.49
C MET A 147 11.80 6.52 7.53
N SER A 148 12.78 6.70 6.63
CA SER A 148 12.69 7.73 5.58
C SER A 148 11.49 7.49 4.67
N PHE A 149 11.28 6.25 4.21
CA PHE A 149 10.11 5.91 3.40
C PHE A 149 8.80 6.22 4.14
N LYS A 150 8.70 5.84 5.42
CA LYS A 150 7.54 6.12 6.25
C LYS A 150 7.30 7.62 6.42
N HIS A 151 8.35 8.39 6.69
CA HIS A 151 8.26 9.83 6.85
C HIS A 151 7.72 10.51 5.58
N ASP A 152 8.29 10.18 4.41
CA ASP A 152 7.85 10.72 3.13
C ASP A 152 6.39 10.35 2.83
N PHE A 153 6.00 9.10 3.15
CA PHE A 153 4.62 8.64 3.00
C PHE A 153 3.66 9.33 3.97
N GLU A 154 4.05 9.56 5.22
CA GLU A 154 3.26 10.28 6.22
C GLU A 154 3.02 11.74 5.81
N LEU A 155 4.05 12.43 5.31
CA LEU A 155 3.92 13.79 4.78
C LEU A 155 2.94 13.82 3.60
N TRP A 156 3.10 12.91 2.64
CA TRP A 156 2.18 12.79 1.52
C TRP A 156 0.73 12.50 1.98
N TYR A 157 0.56 11.55 2.90
CA TYR A 157 -0.72 11.16 3.46
C TYR A 157 -1.42 12.34 4.15
N GLN A 158 -0.70 13.10 4.98
CA GLN A 158 -1.27 14.24 5.69
C GLN A 158 -1.77 15.31 4.71
N VAL A 159 -0.94 15.68 3.73
CA VAL A 159 -1.26 16.73 2.75
C VAL A 159 -2.39 16.33 1.81
N ASN A 160 -2.41 15.08 1.36
CA ASN A 160 -3.25 14.66 0.24
C ASN A 160 -4.44 13.80 0.63
N ILE A 161 -4.38 13.08 1.74
CA ILE A 161 -5.39 12.10 2.14
C ILE A 161 -6.11 12.57 3.41
N ASP A 162 -5.39 12.91 4.48
CA ASP A 162 -6.03 13.27 5.77
C ASP A 162 -6.79 14.59 5.68
N VAL A 163 -6.24 15.60 4.98
CA VAL A 163 -6.93 16.89 4.72
C VAL A 163 -8.26 16.69 3.99
N LEU A 164 -8.34 15.75 3.04
CA LEU A 164 -9.57 15.45 2.31
C LEU A 164 -10.65 14.82 3.19
N HIS A 165 -10.27 14.22 4.31
CA HIS A 165 -11.20 13.60 5.25
C HIS A 165 -11.55 14.48 6.46
N GLN A 166 -10.76 15.51 6.72
CA GLN A 166 -10.99 16.46 7.81
C GLN A 166 -11.73 17.73 7.36
N SER A 167 -11.74 18.06 6.06
CA SER A 167 -12.38 19.27 5.55
C SER A 167 -13.67 18.97 4.79
N ASP A 168 -14.70 19.78 5.04
CA ASP A 168 -15.82 20.01 4.12
C ASP A 168 -15.32 20.85 2.92
N SER A 169 -14.28 20.37 2.24
CA SER A 169 -13.60 21.16 1.21
C SER A 169 -14.50 21.36 -0.02
N PRO A 170 -14.74 22.60 -0.44
CA PRO A 170 -15.55 22.92 -1.62
C PRO A 170 -14.86 22.55 -2.94
N PHE A 171 -13.59 22.13 -2.92
CA PHE A 171 -12.77 21.82 -4.10
C PHE A 171 -13.29 20.64 -4.93
N TRP A 172 -14.26 19.91 -4.39
CA TRP A 172 -14.82 18.69 -4.92
C TRP A 172 -16.35 18.73 -5.00
N SER A 173 -16.88 19.92 -5.26
CA SER A 173 -18.30 20.12 -5.56
C SER A 173 -18.63 19.54 -6.95
N HIS A 174 -18.56 18.21 -7.12
CA HIS A 174 -19.23 17.58 -8.25
C HIS A 174 -20.75 17.70 -8.06
N PRO A 175 -21.53 17.87 -9.15
CA PRO A 175 -22.98 17.95 -9.04
C PRO A 175 -23.47 16.69 -8.35
N LYS A 176 -24.23 16.84 -7.26
CA LYS A 176 -24.94 15.73 -6.62
C LYS A 176 -25.64 14.94 -7.74
N PRO A 177 -25.39 13.63 -7.91
CA PRO A 177 -26.16 12.83 -8.85
C PRO A 177 -27.63 12.96 -8.45
N ARG A 178 -28.48 13.41 -9.37
CA ARG A 178 -29.86 13.84 -9.07
C ARG A 178 -30.80 12.75 -8.57
N ASP A 179 -30.40 11.48 -8.56
CA ASP A 179 -31.32 10.36 -8.31
C ASP A 179 -30.74 9.27 -7.38
N TYR A 180 -30.27 9.63 -6.19
CA TYR A 180 -30.05 8.63 -5.13
C TYR A 180 -31.01 8.88 -3.96
N PRO A 181 -31.91 7.94 -3.63
CA PRO A 181 -32.81 8.11 -2.50
C PRO A 181 -32.00 8.16 -1.20
N GLU A 182 -32.10 9.30 -0.50
CA GLU A 182 -31.65 9.49 0.86
C GLU A 182 -32.35 8.49 1.78
N ARG A 183 -31.80 7.28 1.91
CA ARG A 183 -32.16 6.39 3.02
C ARG A 183 -31.43 6.88 4.27
N ILE A 184 -32.18 7.67 5.03
CA ILE A 184 -32.22 7.75 6.50
C ILE A 184 -30.85 7.63 7.19
N ALA A 185 -30.21 8.78 7.44
CA ALA A 185 -29.20 8.91 8.48
C ALA A 185 -29.81 9.64 9.68
N SER A 186 -30.69 8.95 10.41
CA SER A 186 -31.07 9.33 11.76
C SER A 186 -30.06 8.75 12.76
N GLY A 187 -29.30 9.63 13.41
CA GLY A 187 -28.66 9.33 14.69
C GLY A 187 -27.15 9.03 14.67
N LEU A 188 -26.40 9.96 15.25
CA LEU A 188 -25.11 9.80 15.93
C LEU A 188 -23.85 9.41 15.12
N THR A 189 -22.83 10.23 15.35
CA THR A 189 -21.43 10.19 14.90
C THR A 189 -21.16 10.83 13.53
N ALA A 190 -20.41 11.94 13.54
CA ALA A 190 -19.81 12.54 12.35
C ALA A 190 -19.03 11.47 11.59
N HIS A 191 -19.64 10.93 10.53
CA HIS A 191 -19.00 9.97 9.67
C HIS A 191 -18.03 10.73 8.77
N PRO A 192 -16.76 10.32 8.63
CA PRO A 192 -15.86 10.93 7.67
C PRO A 192 -16.53 10.93 6.29
N HIS A 193 -16.63 12.09 5.66
CA HIS A 193 -17.27 12.24 4.36
C HIS A 193 -16.40 11.63 3.26
N TYR A 194 -16.56 10.34 3.02
CA TYR A 194 -16.01 9.69 1.83
C TYR A 194 -16.83 10.14 0.61
N GLN A 195 -16.20 10.86 -0.32
CA GLN A 195 -16.87 11.31 -1.54
C GLN A 195 -17.24 10.17 -2.50
N GLY A 196 -16.66 8.98 -2.33
CA GLY A 196 -16.96 7.81 -3.14
C GLY A 196 -16.24 6.55 -2.66
N VAL A 197 -16.51 5.43 -3.33
CA VAL A 197 -15.88 4.14 -3.00
C VAL A 197 -14.37 4.19 -3.20
N LEU A 198 -13.90 4.85 -4.26
CA LEU A 198 -12.46 4.92 -4.58
C LEU A 198 -11.66 5.71 -3.52
N SER A 199 -12.19 6.84 -3.03
CA SER A 199 -11.53 7.61 -1.96
C SER A 199 -11.48 6.83 -0.64
N ALA A 200 -12.56 6.10 -0.31
CA ALA A 200 -12.55 5.22 0.85
C ALA A 200 -11.55 4.05 0.71
N VAL A 201 -11.41 3.47 -0.49
CA VAL A 201 -10.38 2.45 -0.77
C VAL A 201 -8.98 3.03 -0.59
N LEU A 202 -8.70 4.20 -1.16
CA LEU A 202 -7.39 4.87 -1.01
C LEU A 202 -7.07 5.19 0.44
N TYR A 203 -8.05 5.71 1.20
CA TYR A 203 -7.89 5.99 2.62
C TYR A 203 -7.58 4.72 3.42
N CYS A 204 -8.31 3.64 3.13
CA CYS A 204 -8.12 2.35 3.76
C CYS A 204 -6.72 1.80 3.51
N ILE A 205 -6.32 1.72 2.24
CA ILE A 205 -5.01 1.20 1.82
C ILE A 205 -3.87 2.05 2.41
N SER A 206 -3.99 3.38 2.39
CA SER A 206 -2.93 4.26 2.90
C SER A 206 -2.70 4.09 4.40
N ASN A 207 -3.78 3.98 5.19
CA ASN A 207 -3.65 3.68 6.63
C ASN A 207 -3.09 2.27 6.87
N SER A 208 -3.44 1.29 6.03
CA SER A 208 -2.87 -0.05 6.11
C SER A 208 -1.38 -0.10 5.78
N ILE A 209 -0.91 0.73 4.84
CA ILE A 209 0.53 0.85 4.53
C ILE A 209 1.31 1.42 5.71
N LEU A 210 0.80 2.49 6.36
CA LEU A 210 1.44 3.07 7.54
C LEU A 210 1.64 2.03 8.65
N ILE A 211 0.61 1.23 8.91
CA ILE A 211 0.65 0.10 9.85
C ILE A 211 1.75 -0.90 9.47
N GLN A 212 1.93 -1.21 8.18
CA GLN A 212 2.95 -2.16 7.74
C GLN A 212 4.36 -1.61 7.86
N LEU A 213 4.55 -0.33 7.58
CA LEU A 213 5.85 0.31 7.77
C LEU A 213 6.26 0.27 9.25
N ASP A 214 5.31 0.48 10.16
CA ASP A 214 5.55 0.28 11.60
C ASP A 214 5.92 -1.17 11.94
N LYS A 215 5.25 -2.17 11.36
CA LYS A 215 5.58 -3.59 11.55
C LYS A 215 6.98 -3.93 11.02
N LEU A 216 7.37 -3.37 9.88
CA LEU A 216 8.71 -3.56 9.30
C LEU A 216 9.79 -2.95 10.20
N ILE A 217 9.57 -1.75 10.76
CA ILE A 217 10.47 -1.13 11.74
C ILE A 217 10.63 -2.03 12.96
N ILE A 218 9.52 -2.47 13.56
CA ILE A 218 9.52 -3.36 14.73
C ILE A 218 10.29 -4.66 14.43
N SER A 219 10.10 -5.23 13.24
CA SER A 219 10.74 -6.49 12.84
C SER A 219 12.28 -6.37 12.84
N VAL A 220 12.82 -5.28 12.30
CA VAL A 220 14.28 -5.04 12.29
C VAL A 220 14.81 -4.83 13.72
N GLN A 221 14.08 -4.09 14.56
CA GLN A 221 14.48 -3.84 15.96
C GLN A 221 14.48 -5.10 16.80
N GLN A 222 13.45 -5.94 16.66
CA GLN A 222 13.31 -7.20 17.38
C GLN A 222 14.40 -8.20 16.98
N ALA A 223 14.70 -8.31 15.68
CA ALA A 223 15.76 -9.19 15.19
C ALA A 223 17.10 -8.87 15.85
N CYS A 224 17.43 -7.59 16.02
CA CYS A 224 18.73 -7.17 16.55
C CYS A 224 18.81 -7.16 18.08
N LYS A 225 17.79 -7.65 18.81
CA LYS A 225 17.70 -7.62 20.28
C LYS A 225 18.19 -6.29 20.89
N SER A 226 17.90 -5.17 20.23
CA SER A 226 18.35 -3.85 20.69
C SER A 226 17.44 -3.41 21.83
N GLY A 227 17.57 -4.06 22.99
CA GLY A 227 17.05 -3.59 24.26
C GLY A 227 17.81 -2.32 24.65
N ASP A 228 17.10 -1.20 24.77
CA ASP A 228 17.58 0.07 25.32
C ASP A 228 18.80 0.73 24.67
N GLY A 229 18.85 0.74 23.33
CA GLY A 229 19.68 1.69 22.59
C GLY A 229 18.94 3.03 22.34
N PRO A 230 19.65 4.17 22.23
CA PRO A 230 19.05 5.47 21.86
C PRO A 230 18.41 5.51 20.46
N TYR A 231 18.50 4.42 19.70
CA TYR A 231 17.96 4.23 18.35
C TYR A 231 16.64 3.43 18.34
N LEU A 232 16.05 3.16 19.51
CA LEU A 232 14.76 2.49 19.60
C LEU A 232 13.64 3.44 19.15
N PHE A 233 13.31 3.42 17.86
CA PHE A 233 12.05 3.96 17.36
C PHE A 233 10.89 3.31 18.11
N LYS A 234 10.19 4.08 18.94
CA LYS A 234 8.98 3.63 19.62
C LYS A 234 7.81 3.91 18.70
N VAL A 235 7.25 2.85 18.12
CA VAL A 235 5.95 2.94 17.44
C VAL A 235 4.93 3.47 18.45
N ASN A 236 4.34 4.63 18.15
CA ASN A 236 3.31 5.21 19.00
C ASN A 236 2.06 4.32 18.91
N LYS A 237 1.76 3.62 20.02
CA LYS A 237 0.61 2.73 20.13
C LYS A 237 -0.71 3.43 19.83
N GLU A 238 -0.85 4.69 20.23
CA GLU A 238 -2.05 5.48 19.96
C GLU A 238 -2.22 5.74 18.47
N THR A 239 -1.13 6.15 17.79
CA THR A 239 -1.11 6.35 16.34
C THR A 239 -1.43 5.06 15.58
N TYR A 240 -0.84 3.93 15.99
CA TYR A 240 -1.10 2.62 15.41
C TYR A 240 -2.58 2.23 15.53
N VAL A 241 -3.16 2.33 16.74
CA VAL A 241 -4.58 2.04 16.99
C VAL A 241 -5.48 3.00 16.21
N GLN A 242 -5.11 4.27 16.10
CA GLN A 242 -5.88 5.25 15.33
C GLN A 242 -5.88 4.91 13.84
N GLN A 243 -4.73 4.58 13.25
CA GLN A 243 -4.61 4.14 11.85
C GLN A 243 -5.43 2.86 11.62
N GLN A 244 -5.40 1.91 12.54
CA GLN A 244 -6.20 0.69 12.44
C GLN A 244 -7.70 0.97 12.45
N ARG A 245 -8.16 1.87 13.34
CA ARG A 245 -9.56 2.32 13.39
C ARG A 245 -9.97 3.03 12.10
N ARG A 246 -9.10 3.91 11.57
CA ARG A 246 -9.31 4.65 10.31
C ARG A 246 -9.46 3.68 9.13
N ALA A 247 -8.57 2.70 9.00
CA ALA A 247 -8.64 1.66 7.97
C ALA A 247 -9.94 0.84 8.07
N ARG A 248 -10.31 0.39 9.29
CA ARG A 248 -11.55 -0.38 9.54
C ARG A 248 -12.81 0.41 9.17
N ARG A 249 -12.88 1.70 9.52
CA ARG A 249 -14.02 2.56 9.19
C ARG A 249 -14.18 2.72 7.67
N ALA A 250 -13.10 2.99 6.97
CA ALA A 250 -13.12 3.12 5.51
C ALA A 250 -13.51 1.81 4.83
N PHE A 251 -13.02 0.68 5.32
CA PHE A 251 -13.42 -0.64 4.84
C PHE A 251 -14.92 -0.89 5.02
N ASN A 252 -15.48 -0.58 6.19
CA ASN A 252 -16.91 -0.75 6.45
C ASN A 252 -17.76 0.12 5.52
N PHE A 253 -17.32 1.34 5.22
CA PHE A 253 -17.97 2.18 4.21
C PHE A 253 -17.96 1.53 2.83
N VAL A 254 -16.80 1.04 2.36
CA VAL A 254 -16.67 0.34 1.07
C VAL A 254 -17.57 -0.89 1.03
N LYS A 255 -17.59 -1.68 2.10
CA LYS A 255 -18.45 -2.88 2.24
C LYS A 255 -19.93 -2.55 2.14
N GLY A 256 -20.39 -1.44 2.73
CA GLY A 256 -21.77 -1.00 2.61
C GLY A 256 -22.16 -0.46 1.23
N ARG A 257 -21.19 -0.13 0.36
CA ARG A 257 -21.43 0.58 -0.91
C ARG A 257 -21.10 -0.22 -2.17
N SER A 258 -20.13 -1.14 -2.11
CA SER A 258 -19.71 -1.92 -3.27
C SER A 258 -19.20 -3.31 -2.86
N ASN A 259 -19.96 -4.34 -3.25
CA ASN A 259 -19.53 -5.74 -3.11
C ASN A 259 -18.30 -6.05 -3.97
N VAL A 260 -18.20 -5.40 -5.15
CA VAL A 260 -17.08 -5.58 -6.08
C VAL A 260 -15.78 -5.04 -5.49
N ALA A 261 -15.81 -3.89 -4.82
CA ALA A 261 -14.61 -3.30 -4.22
C ALA A 261 -14.30 -3.86 -2.82
N SER A 262 -15.32 -4.29 -2.06
CA SER A 262 -15.14 -4.72 -0.67
C SER A 262 -14.59 -6.14 -0.51
N LYS A 263 -15.01 -7.10 -1.35
CA LYS A 263 -14.41 -8.44 -1.36
C LYS A 263 -12.87 -8.37 -1.51
N PRO A 264 -12.35 -7.58 -2.46
CA PRO A 264 -10.92 -7.38 -2.58
C PRO A 264 -10.24 -6.89 -1.32
N LEU A 265 -10.79 -5.80 -0.81
CA LEU A 265 -10.23 -5.05 0.28
C LEU A 265 -10.29 -5.88 1.57
N ALA A 266 -11.36 -6.66 1.76
CA ALA A 266 -11.52 -7.58 2.89
C ALA A 266 -10.44 -8.67 2.88
N HIS A 267 -10.18 -9.26 1.72
CA HIS A 267 -9.13 -10.26 1.59
C HIS A 267 -7.75 -9.64 1.87
N GLY A 268 -7.49 -8.45 1.31
CA GLY A 268 -6.28 -7.68 1.61
C GLY A 268 -6.08 -7.44 3.09
N LEU A 269 -7.08 -6.88 3.76
CA LEU A 269 -7.04 -6.49 5.17
C LEU A 269 -7.00 -7.66 6.15
N ARG A 270 -7.58 -8.83 5.82
CA ARG A 270 -7.54 -9.99 6.71
C ARG A 270 -6.12 -10.37 7.09
N GLN A 271 -5.16 -10.23 6.18
CA GLN A 271 -3.75 -10.51 6.45
C GLN A 271 -3.07 -9.46 7.35
N PHE A 272 -3.71 -8.30 7.56
CA PHE A 272 -3.24 -7.25 8.47
C PHE A 272 -3.76 -7.46 9.89
N TRP A 273 -5.01 -7.93 10.00
CA TRP A 273 -5.75 -8.06 11.27
C TRP A 273 -5.67 -9.46 11.89
N SER A 274 -5.32 -10.50 11.13
CA SER A 274 -5.19 -11.88 11.62
C SER A 274 -3.99 -12.11 12.55
N GLN A 275 -3.34 -11.05 13.05
CA GLN A 275 -2.26 -11.14 14.04
C GLN A 275 -2.57 -10.35 15.33
N ASP A 276 -3.81 -9.84 15.47
CA ASP A 276 -4.28 -9.13 16.65
C ASP A 276 -5.33 -9.94 17.46
N GLU A 277 -5.47 -11.25 17.18
CA GLU A 277 -6.23 -12.23 17.99
C GLU A 277 -5.27 -13.32 18.49
#